data_AF-A0A1D1V818-F1
#
_entry.id   AF-A0A1D1V818-F1
#
_cell.length_a   1.000
_cell.length_b   1.000
_cell.length_c   1.000
_cell.angle_alpha   90.00
_cell.angle_beta   90.00
_cell.angle_gamma   90.00
#
_symmetry.space_group_name_H-M   'P 1'
#
loop_
_entity.id
_entity.type
_entity.pdbx_description
1 polymer ?
#
loop_
_entity_poly.entity_id
_entity_poly.type
_entity_poly.pdbx_seq_one_letter_code
_entity_poly.pdbx_strand_id
1 'polypeptide(L)'
;MAQTDRPSNSDMQDKFAVWKTLSVKDRLERVGASVQKVKDAPYAADTYQAVPKFERGDPVAVCHSGLYYHAVIQNVEKKPYYCPELKKDVPLYLVRYPGWGRSQKQRDEAVVEYDLVGTTKRTVAHELLYAHYWNKYSLGQLKGKVGKDQLKSIFELPPKTLQKLENKWIAQIKRENADQELTFAQWVGLEAEQT
;
A
#
# COMPACT_ATOMS: atom_id res chain seq x y z
N MET A 1 -28.02 19.91 -13.93
CA MET A 1 -27.99 18.89 -12.86
C MET A 1 -27.42 17.62 -13.46
N ALA A 2 -26.19 17.24 -13.10
CA ALA A 2 -25.60 15.99 -13.60
C ALA A 2 -26.19 14.83 -12.79
N GLN A 3 -27.04 14.01 -13.42
CA GLN A 3 -27.37 12.68 -12.91
C GLN A 3 -26.08 11.85 -12.95
N THR A 4 -25.48 11.64 -11.79
CA THR A 4 -24.48 10.57 -11.64
C THR A 4 -25.25 9.26 -11.61
N ASP A 5 -25.36 8.63 -12.78
CA ASP A 5 -25.91 7.28 -12.91
C ASP A 5 -25.17 6.35 -11.96
N ARG A 6 -25.82 5.98 -10.86
CA ARG A 6 -25.31 4.93 -9.99
C ARG A 6 -25.42 3.63 -10.79
N PRO A 7 -24.34 2.84 -10.90
CA PRO A 7 -24.39 1.56 -11.60
C PRO A 7 -25.50 0.70 -10.99
N SER A 8 -26.21 -0.03 -11.85
CA SER A 8 -27.28 -0.92 -11.40
C SER A 8 -26.70 -2.08 -10.58
N ASN A 9 -27.52 -2.70 -9.74
CA ASN A 9 -27.09 -3.83 -8.91
C ASN A 9 -26.61 -5.03 -9.76
N SER A 10 -27.16 -5.22 -10.97
CA SER A 10 -26.70 -6.25 -11.91
C SER A 10 -25.31 -5.94 -12.47
N ASP A 11 -25.01 -4.67 -12.79
CA ASP A 11 -23.69 -4.27 -13.29
C ASP A 11 -22.58 -4.53 -12.26
N MET A 12 -22.90 -4.42 -10.96
CA MET A 12 -21.95 -4.70 -9.89
C MET A 12 -21.73 -6.20 -9.69
N GLN A 13 -22.79 -7.01 -9.81
CA GLN A 13 -22.70 -8.47 -9.74
C GLN A 13 -21.86 -9.05 -10.88
N ASP A 14 -22.05 -8.56 -12.10
CA ASP A 14 -21.27 -9.00 -13.27
C ASP A 14 -19.79 -8.63 -13.16
N LYS A 15 -19.50 -7.41 -12.68
CA LYS A 15 -18.12 -6.98 -12.40
C LYS A 15 -17.46 -7.86 -11.34
N PHE A 16 -18.21 -8.26 -10.31
CA PHE A 16 -17.71 -9.13 -9.26
C PHE A 16 -17.51 -10.57 -9.72
N ALA A 17 -18.36 -11.07 -10.63
CA ALA A 17 -18.17 -12.36 -11.27
C ALA A 17 -16.87 -12.39 -12.09
N VAL A 18 -16.63 -11.36 -12.92
CA VAL A 18 -15.36 -11.20 -13.66
C VAL A 18 -14.17 -11.03 -12.72
N TRP A 19 -14.33 -10.30 -11.61
CA TRP A 19 -13.28 -10.15 -10.61
C TRP A 19 -12.84 -11.52 -10.05
N LYS A 20 -13.79 -12.42 -9.79
CA LYS A 20 -13.53 -13.76 -9.27
C LYS A 20 -12.83 -14.69 -10.27
N THR A 21 -12.83 -14.39 -11.57
CA THR A 21 -12.09 -15.20 -12.56
C THR A 21 -10.62 -14.81 -12.65
N LEU A 22 -10.22 -13.67 -12.09
CA LEU A 22 -8.84 -13.20 -12.09
C LEU A 22 -7.97 -14.00 -11.11
N SER A 23 -6.69 -14.18 -11.47
CA SER A 23 -5.70 -14.74 -10.56
C SER A 23 -5.46 -13.82 -9.35
N VAL A 24 -4.95 -14.36 -8.25
CA VAL A 24 -4.58 -13.57 -7.05
C VAL A 24 -3.64 -12.42 -7.42
N LYS A 25 -2.66 -12.69 -8.30
CA LYS A 25 -1.72 -11.70 -8.79
C LYS A 25 -2.42 -10.55 -9.50
N ASP A 26 -3.28 -10.86 -10.48
CA ASP A 26 -3.96 -9.83 -11.27
C ASP A 26 -4.89 -8.98 -10.40
N ARG A 27 -5.55 -9.59 -9.41
CA ARG A 27 -6.37 -8.87 -8.43
C ARG A 27 -5.51 -7.91 -7.62
N LEU A 28 -4.40 -8.38 -7.08
CA LEU A 28 -3.48 -7.55 -6.31
C LEU A 28 -2.90 -6.42 -7.18
N GLU A 29 -2.46 -6.68 -8.41
CA GLU A 29 -1.95 -5.64 -9.31
C GLU A 29 -3.01 -4.57 -9.63
N ARG A 30 -4.27 -4.98 -9.85
CA ARG A 30 -5.37 -4.02 -10.07
C ARG A 30 -5.68 -3.18 -8.82
N VAL A 31 -5.63 -3.79 -7.64
CA VAL A 31 -5.74 -3.02 -6.38
C VAL A 31 -4.57 -2.07 -6.24
N GLY A 32 -3.34 -2.54 -6.46
CA GLY A 32 -2.12 -1.71 -6.41
C GLY A 32 -2.19 -0.51 -7.35
N ALA A 33 -2.63 -0.70 -8.59
CA ALA A 33 -2.84 0.39 -9.54
C ALA A 33 -3.91 1.39 -9.06
N SER A 34 -4.98 0.90 -8.44
CA SER A 34 -6.04 1.75 -7.87
C SER A 34 -5.53 2.56 -6.67
N VAL A 35 -4.74 1.93 -5.80
CA VAL A 35 -4.08 2.59 -4.68
C VAL A 35 -3.12 3.67 -5.19
N GLN A 36 -2.27 3.34 -6.16
CA GLN A 36 -1.33 4.31 -6.74
C GLN A 36 -2.07 5.49 -7.36
N LYS A 37 -3.16 5.27 -8.09
CA LYS A 37 -3.98 6.35 -8.65
C LYS A 37 -4.52 7.31 -7.57
N VAL A 38 -4.93 6.78 -6.42
CA VAL A 38 -5.38 7.60 -5.28
C VAL A 38 -4.22 8.39 -4.70
N LYS A 39 -3.05 7.76 -4.56
CA LYS A 39 -1.82 8.41 -4.07
C LYS A 39 -1.33 9.51 -5.00
N ASP A 40 -1.48 9.32 -6.32
CA ASP A 40 -1.03 10.25 -7.35
C ASP A 40 -1.99 11.44 -7.54
N ALA A 41 -3.25 11.30 -7.16
CA ALA A 41 -4.29 12.32 -7.37
C ALA A 41 -3.92 13.73 -6.86
N PRO A 42 -3.29 13.92 -5.69
CA PRO A 42 -2.88 15.24 -5.21
C PRO A 42 -1.85 15.94 -6.11
N TYR A 43 -1.00 15.18 -6.83
CA TYR A 43 0.06 15.73 -7.67
C TYR A 43 -0.45 16.23 -9.03
N ALA A 44 -1.68 15.83 -9.41
CA ALA A 44 -2.32 16.31 -10.63
C ALA A 44 -2.79 17.77 -10.53
N ALA A 45 -2.88 18.34 -9.32
CA ALA A 45 -3.31 19.72 -9.14
C ALA A 45 -2.22 20.72 -9.54
N ASP A 46 -2.60 21.80 -10.24
CA ASP A 46 -1.69 22.89 -10.57
C ASP A 46 -1.21 23.65 -9.33
N THR A 47 -2.03 23.64 -8.27
CA THR A 47 -1.71 24.22 -6.96
C THR A 47 -0.85 23.32 -6.07
N TYR A 48 -0.41 22.16 -6.57
CA TYR A 48 0.40 21.25 -5.79
C TYR A 48 1.71 21.91 -5.33
N GLN A 49 2.06 21.68 -4.06
CA GLN A 49 3.33 22.09 -3.47
C GLN A 49 4.00 20.89 -2.81
N ALA A 50 5.32 20.79 -2.96
CA ALA A 50 6.14 19.71 -2.39
C ALA A 50 6.33 19.89 -0.87
N VAL A 51 5.24 19.79 -0.11
CA VAL A 51 5.25 19.89 1.36
C VAL A 51 5.39 18.47 1.93
N PRO A 52 6.46 18.19 2.70
CA PRO A 52 6.65 16.88 3.30
C PRO A 52 5.50 16.49 4.23
N LYS A 53 4.92 15.31 4.02
CA LYS A 53 3.92 14.72 4.93
C LYS A 53 4.57 14.05 6.13
N PHE A 54 5.75 13.46 5.97
CA PHE A 54 6.42 12.71 7.04
C PHE A 54 7.55 13.52 7.67
N GLU A 55 7.89 13.19 8.91
CA GLU A 55 9.01 13.78 9.65
C GLU A 55 10.02 12.72 10.10
N ARG A 56 11.22 13.17 10.47
CA ARG A 56 12.25 12.28 11.02
C ARG A 56 11.72 11.50 12.22
N GLY A 57 11.94 10.19 12.21
CA GLY A 57 11.48 9.27 13.23
C GLY A 57 10.12 8.63 12.95
N ASP A 58 9.38 9.12 11.95
CA ASP A 58 8.11 8.48 11.58
C ASP A 58 8.35 7.06 11.03
N PRO A 59 7.56 6.07 11.50
CA PRO A 59 7.59 4.73 10.95
C PRO A 59 6.70 4.64 9.70
N VAL A 60 7.26 4.07 8.65
CA VAL A 60 6.63 3.90 7.35
C VAL A 60 6.82 2.47 6.85
N ALA A 61 6.06 2.08 5.84
CA ALA A 61 6.36 0.93 5.01
C ALA A 61 6.78 1.40 3.61
N VAL A 62 7.80 0.76 3.03
CA VAL A 62 8.34 1.11 1.71
C VAL A 62 8.41 -0.13 0.86
N CYS A 63 7.95 -0.04 -0.39
CA CYS A 63 8.14 -1.11 -1.36
C CYS A 63 9.56 -1.07 -1.90
N HIS A 64 10.34 -2.12 -1.66
CA HIS A 64 11.68 -2.30 -2.19
C HIS A 64 11.78 -3.67 -2.84
N SER A 65 12.24 -3.75 -4.09
CA SER A 65 12.41 -5.03 -4.81
C SER A 65 11.19 -5.96 -4.76
N GLY A 66 9.98 -5.40 -4.81
CA GLY A 66 8.72 -6.16 -4.85
C GLY A 66 8.17 -6.61 -3.50
N LEU A 67 8.73 -6.16 -2.36
CA LEU A 67 8.18 -6.40 -1.02
C LEU A 67 8.11 -5.09 -0.24
N TYR A 68 7.11 -4.97 0.63
CA TYR A 68 7.01 -3.89 1.58
C TYR A 68 7.82 -4.19 2.83
N TYR A 69 8.62 -3.23 3.28
CA TYR A 69 9.41 -3.35 4.50
C TYR A 69 9.09 -2.22 5.47
N HIS A 70 9.08 -2.51 6.76
CA HIS A 70 9.18 -1.51 7.82
C HIS A 70 10.44 -0.68 7.63
N ALA A 71 10.27 0.63 7.65
CA ALA A 71 11.35 1.59 7.61
C ALA A 71 11.06 2.77 8.56
N VAL A 72 12.09 3.53 8.88
CA VAL A 72 12.00 4.75 9.69
C VAL A 72 12.64 5.89 8.93
N ILE A 73 11.93 7.01 8.82
CA ILE A 73 12.44 8.24 8.21
C ILE A 73 13.65 8.72 9.03
N GLN A 74 14.83 8.77 8.42
CA GLN A 74 16.06 9.29 9.03
C GLN A 74 16.21 10.79 8.78
N ASN A 75 15.83 11.24 7.58
CA ASN A 75 15.92 12.63 7.18
C ASN A 75 14.82 12.99 6.18
N VAL A 76 14.41 14.26 6.17
CA VAL A 76 13.62 14.87 5.10
C VAL A 76 14.57 15.78 4.32
N GLU A 77 14.75 15.51 3.03
CA GLU A 77 15.68 16.28 2.22
C GLU A 77 15.19 17.71 2.00
N LYS A 78 16.13 18.66 2.04
CA LYS A 78 15.81 20.09 1.85
C LYS A 78 15.41 20.41 0.42
N LYS A 79 15.96 19.66 -0.54
CA LYS A 79 15.65 19.81 -1.96
C LYS A 79 14.67 18.70 -2.34
N PRO A 80 13.52 19.04 -2.94
CA PRO A 80 12.63 18.02 -3.46
C PRO A 80 13.29 17.29 -4.64
N TYR A 81 12.76 16.11 -4.96
CA TYR A 81 13.14 15.35 -6.14
C TYR A 81 12.18 15.69 -7.28
N TYR A 82 12.71 15.99 -8.47
CA TYR A 82 11.87 16.12 -9.65
C TYR A 82 11.47 14.73 -10.16
N CYS A 83 10.19 14.37 -10.02
CA CYS A 83 9.63 13.12 -10.51
C CYS A 83 9.22 13.27 -11.98
N PRO A 84 9.89 12.57 -12.92
CA PRO A 84 9.57 12.68 -14.35
C PRO A 84 8.18 12.17 -14.71
N GLU A 85 7.69 11.12 -14.03
CA GLU A 85 6.38 10.53 -14.28
C GLU A 85 5.25 11.52 -13.94
N LEU A 86 5.38 12.22 -12.82
CA LEU A 86 4.40 13.21 -12.36
C LEU A 86 4.64 14.60 -12.96
N LYS A 87 5.85 14.85 -13.50
CA LYS A 87 6.33 16.17 -13.92
C LYS A 87 6.21 17.24 -12.83
N LYS A 88 6.48 16.83 -11.58
CA LYS A 88 6.39 17.67 -10.38
C LYS A 88 7.58 17.41 -9.47
N ASP A 89 7.98 18.42 -8.73
CA ASP A 89 8.85 18.25 -7.57
C ASP A 89 8.08 17.53 -6.46
N VAL A 90 8.66 16.52 -5.82
CA VAL A 90 8.05 15.77 -4.72
C VAL A 90 8.98 15.70 -3.52
N PRO A 91 8.46 15.62 -2.28
CA PRO A 91 9.29 15.42 -1.10
C PRO A 91 10.12 14.15 -1.21
N LEU A 92 11.40 14.29 -0.87
CA LEU A 92 12.38 13.20 -0.86
C LEU A 92 12.80 12.91 0.59
N TYR A 93 12.89 11.64 0.93
CA TYR A 93 13.19 11.17 2.27
C TYR A 93 14.38 10.22 2.25
N LEU A 94 15.17 10.23 3.31
CA LEU A 94 16.11 9.15 3.59
C LEU A 94 15.47 8.20 4.59
N VAL A 95 15.32 6.93 4.25
CA VAL A 95 14.74 5.89 5.11
C VAL A 95 15.79 4.87 5.54
N ARG A 96 15.54 4.26 6.69
CA ARG A 96 16.35 3.13 7.18
C ARG A 96 15.47 1.95 7.52
N TYR A 97 15.88 0.77 7.09
CA TYR A 97 15.20 -0.51 7.35
C TYR A 97 15.75 -1.17 8.62
N PRO A 98 14.96 -1.27 9.71
CA PRO A 98 15.43 -1.85 10.96
C PRO A 98 15.75 -3.35 10.79
N GLY A 99 16.99 -3.75 11.04
CA GLY A 99 17.41 -5.15 10.97
C GLY A 99 18.20 -5.52 9.71
N TRP A 100 18.27 -4.62 8.72
CA TRP A 100 19.20 -4.75 7.60
C TRP A 100 20.65 -4.54 8.11
N GLY A 101 21.57 -5.46 7.76
CA GLY A 101 22.91 -5.55 8.33
C GLY A 101 23.84 -4.34 8.09
N ARG A 102 24.58 -3.92 9.13
CA ARG A 102 25.38 -2.66 9.21
C ARG A 102 26.56 -2.50 8.22
N SER A 103 26.70 -3.30 7.18
CA SER A 103 27.78 -3.11 6.20
C SER A 103 27.58 -1.78 5.45
N GLN A 104 28.68 -1.06 5.19
CA GLN A 104 28.75 0.32 4.64
C GLN A 104 27.97 0.59 3.34
N LYS A 105 27.48 -0.45 2.66
CA LYS A 105 26.67 -0.37 1.42
C LYS A 105 25.17 -0.27 1.66
N GLN A 106 24.70 -0.37 2.92
CA GLN A 106 23.30 -0.19 3.30
C GLN A 106 23.06 1.21 3.88
N ARG A 107 23.43 2.22 3.10
CA ARG A 107 23.14 3.63 3.40
C ARG A 107 21.63 3.83 3.44
N ASP A 108 21.21 4.83 4.20
CA ASP A 108 19.81 5.27 4.17
C ASP A 108 19.36 5.41 2.71
N GLU A 109 18.22 4.83 2.38
CA GLU A 109 17.69 4.77 1.02
C GLU A 109 16.92 6.05 0.73
N ALA A 110 17.17 6.66 -0.42
CA ALA A 110 16.40 7.82 -0.87
C ALA A 110 15.08 7.34 -1.47
N VAL A 111 13.96 7.80 -0.93
CA VAL A 111 12.61 7.38 -1.31
C VAL A 111 11.71 8.59 -1.44
N VAL A 112 10.89 8.61 -2.48
CA VAL A 112 9.92 9.68 -2.74
C VAL A 112 8.61 9.46 -2.00
N GLU A 113 7.89 10.53 -1.69
CA GLU A 113 6.72 10.48 -0.81
C GLU A 113 5.65 9.45 -1.20
N TYR A 114 5.34 9.34 -2.50
CA TYR A 114 4.28 8.46 -2.99
C TYR A 114 4.66 6.97 -2.96
N ASP A 115 5.90 6.62 -2.64
CA ASP A 115 6.32 5.23 -2.40
C ASP A 115 6.21 4.84 -0.91
N LEU A 116 5.99 5.82 -0.03
CA LEU A 116 5.82 5.61 1.40
C LEU A 116 4.37 5.25 1.73
N VAL A 117 4.20 4.35 2.69
CA VAL A 117 2.92 4.04 3.34
C VAL A 117 3.05 4.38 4.82
N GLY A 118 2.19 5.28 5.32
CA GLY A 118 2.17 5.65 6.73
C GLY A 118 1.65 4.52 7.61
N THR A 119 2.38 4.13 8.66
CA THR A 119 2.01 2.96 9.50
C THR A 119 1.43 3.29 10.87
N THR A 120 1.73 4.48 11.41
CA THR A 120 1.19 4.94 12.71
C THR A 120 0.46 6.28 12.56
N LYS A 121 1.12 7.26 11.93
CA LYS A 121 0.55 8.53 11.51
C LYS A 121 0.16 8.44 10.04
N ARG A 122 -0.86 9.24 9.66
CA ARG A 122 -1.31 9.39 8.26
C ARG A 122 -1.60 8.04 7.59
N THR A 123 -2.21 7.15 8.35
CA THR A 123 -2.51 5.79 7.92
C THR A 123 -3.68 5.79 6.96
N VAL A 124 -3.51 5.08 5.85
CA VAL A 124 -4.57 4.84 4.87
C VAL A 124 -4.87 3.35 4.87
N ALA A 125 -6.09 2.99 5.25
CA ALA A 125 -6.46 1.60 5.54
C ALA A 125 -6.19 0.64 4.38
N HIS A 126 -6.55 1.03 3.16
CA HIS A 126 -6.37 0.19 1.97
C HIS A 126 -4.90 0.06 1.56
N GLU A 127 -4.06 1.07 1.80
CA GLU A 127 -2.60 0.96 1.55
C GLU A 127 -1.97 -0.08 2.48
N LEU A 128 -2.37 -0.07 3.76
CA LEU A 128 -1.86 -1.00 4.75
C LEU A 128 -2.31 -2.44 4.49
N LEU A 129 -3.59 -2.64 4.16
CA LEU A 129 -4.12 -3.95 3.77
C LEU A 129 -3.41 -4.46 2.51
N TYR A 130 -3.29 -3.61 1.49
CA TYR A 130 -2.60 -3.96 0.25
C TYR A 130 -1.15 -4.36 0.51
N ALA A 131 -0.36 -3.56 1.24
CA ALA A 131 1.03 -3.85 1.55
C ALA A 131 1.20 -5.19 2.30
N HIS A 132 0.31 -5.46 3.26
CA HIS A 132 0.32 -6.71 4.02
C HIS A 132 0.04 -7.93 3.11
N TYR A 133 -1.05 -7.90 2.35
CA TYR A 133 -1.43 -9.04 1.52
C TYR A 133 -0.54 -9.21 0.28
N TRP A 134 0.01 -8.12 -0.25
CA TRP A 134 1.06 -8.18 -1.28
C TRP A 134 2.29 -8.95 -0.77
N ASN A 135 2.74 -8.69 0.45
CA ASN A 135 3.83 -9.43 1.06
C ASN A 135 3.50 -10.91 1.26
N LYS A 136 2.31 -11.22 1.82
CA LYS A 136 1.85 -12.61 1.99
C LYS A 136 1.87 -13.40 0.67
N TYR A 137 1.40 -12.79 -0.42
CA TYR A 137 1.46 -13.39 -1.74
C TYR A 137 2.91 -13.51 -2.27
N SER A 138 3.66 -12.41 -2.22
CA SER A 138 4.97 -12.30 -2.89
C SER A 138 6.09 -13.06 -2.19
N LEU A 139 6.04 -13.22 -0.86
CA LEU A 139 7.03 -13.99 -0.11
C LEU A 139 7.13 -15.45 -0.57
N GLY A 140 6.00 -16.07 -0.94
CA GLY A 140 5.98 -17.42 -1.49
C GLY A 140 6.71 -17.51 -2.83
N GLN A 141 6.65 -16.45 -3.64
CA GLN A 141 7.27 -16.36 -4.97
C GLN A 141 8.75 -15.95 -4.93
N LEU A 142 9.15 -15.23 -3.89
CA LEU A 142 10.50 -14.68 -3.71
C LEU A 142 11.36 -15.49 -2.74
N LYS A 143 10.87 -16.65 -2.30
CA LYS A 143 11.57 -17.52 -1.35
C LYS A 143 12.97 -17.86 -1.85
N GLY A 144 13.99 -17.58 -1.04
CA GLY A 144 15.40 -17.79 -1.37
C GLY A 144 16.11 -16.61 -2.05
N LYS A 145 15.37 -15.58 -2.51
CA LYS A 145 15.94 -14.34 -3.07
C LYS A 145 16.05 -13.20 -2.06
N VAL A 146 15.34 -13.32 -0.93
CA VAL A 146 15.32 -12.32 0.14
C VAL A 146 16.38 -12.65 1.18
N GLY A 147 17.24 -11.69 1.51
CA GLY A 147 18.28 -11.88 2.53
C GLY A 147 17.69 -12.08 3.94
N LYS A 148 18.38 -12.86 4.78
CA LYS A 148 17.92 -13.13 6.17
C LYS A 148 17.66 -11.87 6.98
N ASP A 149 18.48 -10.84 6.79
CA ASP A 149 18.32 -9.56 7.47
C ASP A 149 17.12 -8.76 6.93
N GLN A 150 16.81 -8.89 5.64
CA GLN A 150 15.65 -8.24 5.05
C GLN A 150 14.34 -8.83 5.56
N LEU A 151 14.30 -10.14 5.79
CA LEU A 151 13.14 -10.83 6.35
C LEU A 151 12.71 -10.26 7.71
N LYS A 152 13.65 -9.71 8.51
CA LYS A 152 13.35 -9.12 9.82
C LYS A 152 12.56 -7.82 9.73
N SER A 153 12.59 -7.15 8.58
CA SER A 153 11.91 -5.88 8.36
C SER A 153 10.68 -6.02 7.47
N ILE A 154 10.27 -7.22 7.08
CA ILE A 154 9.09 -7.38 6.22
C ILE A 154 7.90 -6.75 6.92
N PHE A 155 7.18 -5.92 6.18
CA PHE A 155 5.98 -5.27 6.68
C PHE A 155 4.87 -6.30 6.86
N GLU A 156 4.39 -6.45 8.09
CA GLU A 156 3.18 -7.19 8.40
C GLU A 156 2.32 -6.43 9.40
N LEU A 157 1.00 -6.52 9.23
CA LEU A 157 0.07 -5.92 10.19
C LEU A 157 -0.03 -6.81 11.42
N PRO A 158 0.09 -6.26 12.64
CA PRO A 158 -0.21 -7.00 13.86
C PRO A 158 -1.66 -7.52 13.83
N PRO A 159 -1.97 -8.72 14.37
CA PRO A 159 -3.28 -9.35 14.26
C PRO A 159 -4.46 -8.45 14.65
N LYS A 160 -4.33 -7.71 15.77
CA LYS A 160 -5.36 -6.77 16.24
C LYS A 160 -5.60 -5.61 15.24
N THR A 161 -4.54 -5.10 14.63
CA THR A 161 -4.64 -4.03 13.63
C THR A 161 -5.24 -4.57 12.34
N LEU A 162 -4.80 -5.74 11.89
CA LEU A 162 -5.34 -6.41 10.71
C LEU A 162 -6.85 -6.61 10.83
N GLN A 163 -7.30 -7.24 11.92
CA GLN A 163 -8.72 -7.48 12.18
C GLN A 163 -9.55 -6.18 12.18
N LYS A 164 -9.02 -5.11 12.79
CA LYS A 164 -9.69 -3.79 12.80
C LYS A 164 -9.82 -3.21 11.38
N LEU A 165 -8.81 -3.34 10.54
CA LEU A 165 -8.85 -2.84 9.17
C LEU A 165 -9.76 -3.70 8.28
N GLU A 166 -9.73 -5.02 8.45
CA GLU A 166 -10.63 -5.96 7.79
C GLU A 166 -12.10 -5.68 8.10
N ASN A 167 -12.43 -5.45 9.37
CA ASN A 167 -13.80 -5.09 9.76
C ASN A 167 -14.27 -3.76 9.13
N LYS A 168 -13.36 -2.78 8.99
CA LYS A 168 -13.67 -1.53 8.29
C LYS A 168 -13.92 -1.75 6.80
N TRP A 169 -13.13 -2.64 6.18
CA TRP A 169 -13.33 -3.04 4.79
C TRP A 169 -14.69 -3.72 4.60
N ILE A 170 -15.02 -4.72 5.42
CA ILE A 170 -16.32 -5.39 5.39
C ILE A 170 -17.47 -4.38 5.53
N ALA A 171 -17.37 -3.44 6.47
CA ALA A 171 -18.38 -2.40 6.65
C ALA A 171 -18.49 -1.45 5.44
N GLN A 172 -17.42 -1.25 4.67
CA GLN A 172 -17.47 -0.53 3.40
C GLN A 172 -18.17 -1.37 2.33
N ILE A 173 -17.76 -2.64 2.14
CA ILE A 173 -18.37 -3.54 1.16
C ILE A 173 -19.86 -3.70 1.42
N LYS A 174 -20.30 -3.88 2.66
CA LYS A 174 -21.73 -3.96 3.02
C LYS A 174 -22.53 -2.71 2.63
N ARG A 175 -21.93 -1.53 2.69
CA ARG A 175 -22.61 -0.29 2.26
C ARG A 175 -22.82 -0.23 0.75
N GLU A 176 -21.93 -0.87 0.01
CA GLU A 176 -21.96 -0.94 -1.45
C GLU A 176 -22.75 -2.16 -1.96
N ASN A 177 -22.76 -3.24 -1.18
CA ASN A 177 -23.35 -4.55 -1.47
C ASN A 177 -23.89 -5.16 -0.16
N ALA A 178 -25.16 -4.88 0.16
CA ALA A 178 -25.77 -5.20 1.46
C ALA A 178 -25.65 -6.68 1.89
N ASP A 179 -25.64 -7.60 0.93
CA ASP A 179 -25.66 -9.04 1.18
C ASP A 179 -24.28 -9.70 1.20
N GLN A 180 -23.19 -8.92 1.12
CA GLN A 180 -21.83 -9.47 1.08
C GLN A 180 -21.01 -9.12 2.32
N GLU A 181 -20.50 -10.17 2.98
CA GLU A 181 -19.43 -10.09 3.95
C GLU A 181 -18.16 -10.66 3.33
N LEU A 182 -17.25 -9.78 2.91
CA LEU A 182 -16.00 -10.19 2.31
C LEU A 182 -14.84 -9.45 2.95
N THR A 183 -13.89 -10.19 3.50
CA THR A 183 -12.60 -9.61 3.93
C THR A 183 -11.82 -9.13 2.70
N PHE A 184 -10.86 -8.25 2.91
CA PHE A 184 -9.93 -7.83 1.88
C PHE A 184 -9.11 -9.03 1.39
N ALA A 185 -8.66 -9.91 2.29
CA ALA A 185 -8.01 -11.17 1.92
C ALA A 185 -8.84 -11.97 0.89
N GLN A 186 -10.10 -12.23 1.21
CA GLN A 186 -11.02 -12.96 0.35
C GLN A 186 -11.30 -12.19 -0.96
N TRP A 187 -11.39 -10.87 -0.89
CA TRP A 187 -11.55 -10.01 -2.06
C TRP A 187 -10.39 -10.19 -3.04
N VAL A 188 -9.15 -10.20 -2.56
CA VAL A 188 -7.96 -10.41 -3.41
C VAL A 188 -7.69 -11.90 -3.73
N GLY A 189 -8.54 -12.82 -3.24
CA GLY A 189 -8.44 -14.24 -3.55
C GLY A 189 -7.45 -15.02 -2.67
N LEU A 190 -7.11 -14.49 -1.50
CA LEU A 190 -6.35 -15.20 -0.47
C LEU A 190 -7.31 -15.79 0.56
N GLU A 191 -6.96 -16.94 1.13
CA GLU A 191 -7.67 -17.47 2.29
C GLU A 191 -7.45 -16.52 3.47
N ALA A 192 -8.54 -16.07 4.09
CA ALA A 192 -8.45 -15.35 5.36
C ALA A 192 -7.94 -16.34 6.41
N GLU A 193 -6.86 -16.01 7.13
CA GLU A 193 -6.46 -16.78 8.31
C GLU A 193 -7.64 -16.75 9.28
N GLN A 194 -8.27 -17.91 9.51
CA GLN A 194 -9.25 -18.06 10.58
C GLN A 194 -8.47 -17.90 11.89
N THR A 195 -8.54 -16.72 12.51
CA THR A 195 -8.05 -16.48 13.86
C THR A 195 -8.89 -17.20 14.89
#